data_AF-A0A520WX71-F1
#
_entry.id   AF-A0A520WX71-F1
#
_cell.length_a   1.000
_cell.length_b   1.000
_cell.length_c   1.000
_cell.angle_alpha   90.00
_cell.angle_beta   90.00
_cell.angle_gamma   90.00
#
_symmetry.space_group_name_H-M   'P 1'
#
loop_
_entity.id
_entity.type
_entity.pdbx_description
1 polymer ?
#
loop_
_entity_poly.entity_id
_entity_poly.type
_entity_poly.pdbx_seq_one_letter_code
_entity_poly.pdbx_strand_id
1 'polypeptide(L)' 'MRKLILAAALFTTPAVAQDTPADNVSADRLKEDVEKLVSFGTRHTLSEQDDPTRGIGAAVDWGAAEFQRIATACG' A
#
# COMPACT_ATOMS: atom_id res chain seq x y z
N MET A 1 0.52 -23.51 48.92
CA MET A 1 0.13 -24.41 47.80
C MET A 1 -0.28 -23.52 46.64
N ARG A 2 0.68 -23.00 45.87
CA ARG A 2 1.29 -23.61 44.68
C ARG A 2 0.33 -23.63 43.48
N LYS A 3 0.38 -22.50 42.76
CA LYS A 3 0.43 -22.37 41.29
C LYS A 3 -0.72 -22.98 40.48
N LEU A 4 -1.50 -22.13 39.82
CA LEU A 4 -1.97 -22.35 38.45
C LEU A 4 -2.19 -21.00 37.75
N ILE A 5 -1.08 -20.36 37.36
CA ILE A 5 -1.08 -19.42 36.24
C ILE A 5 -1.02 -20.31 34.99
N LEU A 6 -2.14 -20.49 34.29
CA LEU A 6 -2.17 -21.19 32.99
C LEU A 6 -2.42 -20.16 31.87
N ALA A 7 -1.30 -19.71 31.30
CA ALA A 7 -1.06 -19.55 29.87
C ALA A 7 -2.25 -19.09 29.00
N ALA A 8 -2.47 -17.78 28.95
CA ALA A 8 -2.86 -17.15 27.69
C ALA A 8 -1.61 -17.08 26.82
N ALA A 9 -1.28 -18.19 26.15
CA ALA A 9 -0.28 -18.18 25.08
C ALA A 9 -0.85 -17.29 23.97
N LEU A 10 -0.30 -16.08 23.87
CA LEU A 10 -0.44 -15.20 22.72
C LEU A 10 -0.15 -16.04 21.47
N PHE A 11 -1.17 -16.32 20.66
CA PHE A 11 -0.98 -16.88 19.33
C PHE A 11 -0.32 -15.81 18.47
N THR A 12 1.00 -15.68 18.57
CA THR A 12 1.80 -15.04 17.54
C THR A 12 1.87 -16.03 16.39
N THR A 13 0.84 -16.08 15.55
CA THR A 13 0.96 -16.80 14.27
C THR A 13 2.08 -16.13 13.50
N PRO A 14 3.17 -16.84 13.16
CA PRO A 14 4.14 -16.28 12.24
C PRO A 14 3.40 -15.97 10.95
N ALA A 15 3.63 -14.78 10.39
CA ALA A 15 3.21 -14.48 9.03
C ALA A 15 3.88 -15.52 8.13
N VAL A 16 3.12 -16.53 7.71
CA VAL A 16 3.57 -17.44 6.65
C VAL A 16 3.74 -16.57 5.41
N ALA A 17 4.94 -16.56 4.84
CA ALA A 17 5.18 -15.88 3.57
C ALA A 17 4.19 -16.45 2.54
N GLN A 18 3.63 -15.61 1.67
CA GLN A 18 2.79 -16.11 0.57
C GLN A 18 3.60 -17.10 -0.26
N ASP A 19 3.12 -18.33 -0.44
CA ASP A 19 3.84 -19.40 -1.14
C ASP A 19 4.10 -19.05 -2.62
N THR A 20 3.24 -18.23 -3.23
CA THR A 20 3.31 -17.75 -4.61
C THR A 20 2.85 -16.28 -4.73
N PRO A 21 3.65 -15.28 -4.29
CA PRO A 21 3.22 -13.88 -4.26
C PRO A 21 2.95 -13.31 -5.67
N ALA A 22 3.48 -13.95 -6.71
CA ALA A 22 3.28 -13.56 -8.10
C ALA A 22 1.88 -13.90 -8.66
N ASP A 23 1.19 -14.90 -8.11
CA ASP A 23 -0.07 -15.41 -8.68
C ASP A 23 -1.20 -14.37 -8.68
N ASN A 24 -1.15 -13.43 -7.74
CA ASN A 24 -2.13 -12.35 -7.59
C ASN A 24 -1.69 -11.02 -8.22
N VAL A 25 -0.55 -11.01 -8.93
CA VAL A 25 -0.05 -9.81 -9.60
C VAL A 25 -0.78 -9.64 -10.93
N SER A 26 -1.41 -8.47 -11.12
CA SER A 26 -2.08 -8.10 -12.38
C SER A 26 -1.21 -7.13 -13.18
N ALA A 27 -0.81 -7.54 -14.40
CA ALA A 27 -0.06 -6.69 -15.32
C ALA A 27 -0.88 -5.46 -15.76
N ASP A 28 -2.19 -5.63 -15.97
CA ASP A 28 -3.09 -4.56 -16.37
C ASP A 28 -3.16 -3.48 -15.29
N ARG A 29 -3.31 -3.88 -14.01
CA ARG A 29 -3.31 -2.94 -12.89
C ARG A 29 -1.99 -2.15 -12.79
N LEU A 30 -0.85 -2.83 -12.94
CA LEU A 30 0.47 -2.15 -12.92
C LEU A 30 0.59 -1.13 -14.05
N LYS A 31 0.07 -1.45 -15.24
CA LYS A 31 0.05 -0.53 -16.37
C LYS A 31 -0.84 0.69 -16.09
N GLU A 32 -2.04 0.48 -15.55
CA GLU A 32 -2.95 1.57 -15.16
C GLU A 32 -2.30 2.52 -14.15
N ASP A 33 -1.61 1.99 -13.13
CA ASP A 33 -0.89 2.80 -12.15
C ASP A 33 0.22 3.64 -12.81
N VAL A 34 0.98 3.03 -13.74
CA VAL A 34 2.03 3.74 -14.49
C VAL A 34 1.44 4.84 -15.37
N GLU A 35 0.38 4.55 -16.13
CA GLU A 35 -0.30 5.53 -16.98
C GLU A 35 -0.88 6.68 -16.15
N LYS A 36 -1.45 6.36 -14.98
CA LYS A 36 -1.93 7.38 -14.04
C LYS A 36 -0.80 8.25 -13.53
N LEU A 37 0.33 7.67 -13.12
CA LEU A 37 1.50 8.43 -12.67
C LEU A 37 2.12 9.31 -13.76
N VAL A 38 2.07 8.86 -15.03
CA VAL A 38 2.52 9.66 -16.19
C VAL A 38 1.55 10.81 -16.47
N SER A 39 0.25 10.62 -16.26
CA SER A 39 -0.78 11.63 -16.53
C SER A 39 -0.62 12.93 -15.74
N PHE A 40 0.08 12.92 -14.60
CA PHE A 40 0.38 14.13 -13.82
C PHE A 40 1.41 15.06 -14.49
N GLY A 41 2.03 14.63 -15.60
CA GLY A 41 2.94 15.43 -16.44
C GLY A 41 4.36 15.63 -15.89
N THR A 42 4.53 15.75 -14.57
CA THR A 42 5.84 15.76 -13.89
C THR A 42 5.70 15.21 -12.47
N ARG A 43 6.77 14.57 -11.97
CA ARG A 43 6.91 14.13 -10.57
C ARG A 43 8.22 14.63 -9.95
N HIS A 44 8.76 15.71 -10.51
CA HIS A 44 9.96 16.34 -9.98
C HIS A 44 9.64 17.07 -8.67
N THR A 45 10.50 16.94 -7.67
CA THR A 45 10.27 17.49 -6.31
C THR A 45 10.25 19.02 -6.27
N LEU A 46 10.83 19.70 -7.26
CA LEU A 46 10.76 21.16 -7.44
C LEU A 46 9.46 21.66 -8.11
N SER A 47 8.49 20.79 -8.40
CA SER A 47 7.20 21.22 -8.95
C SER A 47 6.30 21.83 -7.86
N GLU A 48 5.20 22.47 -8.26
CA GLU A 48 4.18 22.94 -7.33
C GLU A 48 3.68 21.81 -6.42
N GLN A 49 3.50 22.11 -5.13
CA GLN A 49 3.18 21.11 -4.11
C GLN A 49 1.67 20.94 -3.90
N ASP A 50 0.86 21.90 -4.33
CA ASP A 50 -0.59 21.96 -4.05
C ASP A 50 -1.47 22.06 -5.32
N ASP A 51 -0.90 21.91 -6.52
CA ASP A 51 -1.69 21.78 -7.74
C ASP A 51 -2.54 20.48 -7.67
N PRO A 52 -3.88 20.57 -7.77
CA PRO A 52 -4.77 19.44 -7.57
C PRO A 52 -4.76 18.42 -8.73
N THR A 53 -4.13 18.74 -9.85
CA THR A 53 -4.24 17.96 -11.10
C THR A 53 -2.91 17.60 -11.73
N ARG A 54 -1.86 18.40 -11.51
CA ARG A 54 -0.56 18.28 -12.17
C ARG A 54 0.56 18.27 -11.15
N GLY A 55 1.65 17.59 -11.46
CA GLY A 55 2.88 17.68 -10.68
C GLY A 55 2.97 16.72 -9.49
N ILE A 56 3.94 16.99 -8.62
CA ILE A 56 4.30 16.09 -7.52
C ILE A 56 3.22 16.06 -6.42
N GLY A 57 2.57 17.19 -6.12
CA GLY A 57 1.47 17.27 -5.15
C GLY A 57 0.34 16.29 -5.49
N ALA A 58 -0.28 16.47 -6.67
CA ALA A 58 -1.32 15.59 -7.17
C ALA A 58 -0.92 14.09 -7.19
N ALA A 59 0.33 13.78 -7.53
CA ALA A 59 0.82 12.40 -7.56
C ALA A 59 0.97 11.78 -6.16
N VAL A 60 1.44 12.56 -5.18
CA VAL A 60 1.57 12.12 -3.77
C VAL A 60 0.20 11.90 -3.16
N ASP A 61 -0.74 12.83 -3.35
CA ASP A 61 -2.10 12.71 -2.82
C ASP A 61 -2.81 11.49 -3.40
N TRP A 62 -2.67 11.26 -4.71
CA TRP A 62 -3.20 10.05 -5.35
C TRP A 62 -2.57 8.77 -4.79
N GLY A 63 -1.25 8.74 -4.61
CA GLY A 63 -0.57 7.58 -4.05
C GLY A 63 -1.01 7.27 -2.62
N ALA A 64 -1.16 8.31 -1.78
CA ALA A 64 -1.67 8.17 -0.42
C ALA A 64 -3.09 7.58 -0.41
N ALA A 65 -3.98 8.07 -1.28
CA ALA A 65 -5.32 7.54 -1.42
C ALA A 65 -5.33 6.06 -1.87
N GLU A 66 -4.46 5.69 -2.81
CA GLU A 66 -4.34 4.31 -3.29
C GLU A 66 -3.86 3.37 -2.18
N PHE A 67 -2.86 3.78 -1.38
CA PHE A 67 -2.44 3.01 -0.21
C PHE A 67 -3.56 2.86 0.82
N GLN A 68 -4.34 3.91 1.09
CA GLN A 68 -5.49 3.83 1.99
C GLN A 68 -6.56 2.87 1.48
N ARG A 69 -6.83 2.89 0.17
CA ARG A 69 -7.75 1.95 -0.48
C ARG A 69 -7.27 0.50 -0.34
N ILE A 70 -5.98 0.25 -0.60
CA ILE A 70 -5.37 -1.07 -0.43
C ILE A 70 -5.43 -1.53 1.02
N ALA A 71 -5.10 -0.64 1.98
CA ALA A 71 -5.14 -0.95 3.40
C ALA A 71 -6.55 -1.35 3.87
N THR A 72 -7.60 -0.72 3.33
CA THR A 72 -9.00 -1.06 3.65
C THR A 72 -9.36 -2.46 3.13
N ALA A 73 -8.80 -2.88 2.00
CA ALA A 73 -9.01 -4.20 1.43
C ALA A 73 -8.08 -5.28 2.02
N CYS A 74 -7.05 -4.89 2.76
CA CYS A 74 -6.03 -5.77 3.32
C CYS A 74 -6.34 -6.04 4.80
N GLY A 75 -6.91 -7.20 5.10
CA GLY A 75 -7.28 -7.66 6.45
C GLY A 75 -8.22 -8.85 6.40
#